data_AF-A0A8B6XJ09-F1
#
_entry.id   AF-A0A8B6XJ09-F1
#
_cell.length_a   1.000
_cell.length_b   1.000
_cell.length_c   1.000
_cell.angle_alpha   90.00
_cell.angle_beta   90.00
_cell.angle_gamma   90.00
#
_symmetry.space_group_name_H-M   'P 1'
#
loop_
_entity.id
_entity.type
_entity.pdbx_description
1 polymer ?
#
loop_
_entity_poly.entity_id
_entity_poly.type
_entity_poly.pdbx_seq_one_letter_code
_entity_poly.pdbx_strand_id
1 'polypeptide(L)'
;MKRFIEASMKFNENLNISRTETDSSIRKSTNLLLTKTLSDSVKKLLSHPALNLAQLAQMSVNTMHLEDACPELEEFISDVTGTTDVNVSLTRLYGTSTFKDIRADAEMRIYEKLNQKMDDFLGLANYNWCPTNVRTHPSSYLMDLLAYLQGAFITFEPLPGDIAKTACMSSCKHLASNLKMFLLDEKVKALNMNGLLCFEIDLKQCEAFATSTPVQGFGVGTLEMTFQELRQIVDLFVKGDWSAYLHDRNSASNKYNRVQPSTALILLEKMSDTSKKINFKKADREKKKFIENLTKRLRDMT
;
A
#
# COMPACT_ATOMS: atom_id res chain seq x y z
N MET A 1 19.54 18.40 -22.98
CA MET A 1 20.86 17.79 -22.70
C MET A 1 21.78 17.90 -23.91
N LYS A 2 21.44 17.38 -25.10
CA LYS A 2 22.28 17.51 -26.32
C LYS A 2 22.78 18.94 -26.61
N ARG A 3 21.89 19.95 -26.58
CA ARG A 3 22.29 21.37 -26.71
C ARG A 3 23.32 21.85 -25.68
N PHE A 4 23.28 21.35 -24.45
CA PHE A 4 24.26 21.68 -23.42
C PHE A 4 25.63 21.05 -23.74
N ILE A 5 25.62 19.82 -24.26
CA ILE A 5 26.84 19.12 -24.71
C ILE A 5 27.45 19.86 -25.90
N GLU A 6 26.66 20.24 -26.90
CA GLU A 6 27.12 21.03 -28.06
C GLU A 6 27.72 22.38 -27.64
N ALA A 7 27.06 23.08 -26.71
CA ALA A 7 27.59 24.33 -26.17
C ALA A 7 28.88 24.13 -25.38
N SER A 8 28.97 23.04 -24.60
CA SER A 8 30.18 22.67 -23.86
C SER A 8 31.34 22.33 -24.80
N MET A 9 31.06 21.63 -25.90
CA MET A 9 32.06 21.34 -26.93
C MET A 9 32.59 22.62 -27.57
N LYS A 10 31.70 23.51 -28.05
CA LYS A 10 32.09 24.79 -28.65
C LYS A 10 32.91 25.66 -27.69
N PHE A 11 32.63 25.59 -26.40
CA PHE A 11 33.42 26.28 -25.39
C PHE A 11 34.84 25.70 -25.28
N ASN A 12 34.99 24.37 -25.26
CA ASN A 12 36.29 23.71 -25.17
C ASN A 12 37.14 23.85 -26.45
N GLU A 13 36.53 23.96 -27.63
CA GLU A 13 37.25 24.23 -28.89
C GLU A 13 38.08 25.53 -28.80
N ASN A 14 37.57 26.54 -28.08
CA ASN A 14 38.27 27.81 -27.90
C ASN A 14 39.47 27.74 -26.93
N LEU A 15 39.64 26.62 -26.22
CA LEU A 15 40.67 26.45 -25.18
C LEU A 15 41.95 25.75 -25.69
N ASN A 16 42.01 25.31 -26.96
CA ASN A 16 43.14 24.60 -27.56
C ASN A 16 43.65 23.37 -26.77
N ILE A 17 42.76 22.67 -26.05
CA ILE A 17 43.08 21.45 -25.30
C ILE A 17 42.98 20.20 -26.19
N SER A 18 43.55 19.07 -25.75
CA SER A 18 43.50 17.83 -26.52
C SER A 18 42.07 17.28 -26.66
N ARG A 19 41.82 16.44 -27.67
CA ARG A 19 40.50 15.80 -27.86
C ARG A 19 40.10 14.91 -26.68
N THR A 20 41.04 14.19 -26.09
CA THR A 20 40.83 13.35 -24.91
C THR A 20 40.49 14.18 -23.68
N GLU A 21 41.12 15.34 -23.49
CA GLU A 21 40.78 16.27 -22.41
C GLU A 21 39.41 16.93 -22.64
N THR A 22 39.09 17.24 -23.89
CA THR A 22 37.78 17.77 -24.29
C THR A 22 36.66 16.78 -23.98
N ASP A 23 36.83 15.49 -24.34
CA ASP A 23 35.88 14.43 -24.00
C ASP A 23 35.70 14.31 -22.49
N SER A 24 36.80 14.22 -21.72
CA SER A 24 36.72 14.15 -20.26
C SER A 24 36.02 15.38 -19.64
N SER A 25 36.31 16.58 -20.15
CA SER A 25 35.71 17.85 -19.71
C SER A 25 34.20 17.86 -19.94
N ILE A 26 33.74 17.49 -21.15
CA ILE A 26 32.32 17.42 -21.50
C ILE A 26 31.58 16.36 -20.67
N ARG A 27 32.19 15.20 -20.45
CA ARG A 27 31.59 14.15 -19.61
C ARG A 27 31.47 14.58 -18.16
N LYS A 28 32.48 15.26 -17.61
CA LYS A 28 32.42 15.85 -16.25
C LYS A 28 31.35 16.93 -16.12
N SER A 29 31.25 17.85 -17.07
CA SER A 29 30.23 18.92 -17.03
C SER A 29 28.82 18.34 -17.21
N THR A 30 28.66 17.35 -18.09
CA THR A 30 27.40 16.64 -18.28
C THR A 30 27.01 15.86 -17.03
N ASN A 31 27.96 15.19 -16.38
CA ASN A 31 27.73 14.56 -15.09
C ASN A 31 27.26 15.57 -14.04
N LEU A 32 27.88 16.73 -13.92
CA LEU A 32 27.44 17.77 -12.99
C LEU A 32 26.01 18.22 -13.27
N LEU A 33 25.66 18.43 -14.54
CA LEU A 33 24.29 18.77 -14.94
C LEU A 33 23.29 17.69 -14.53
N LEU A 34 23.58 16.41 -14.79
CA LEU A 34 22.68 15.28 -14.52
C LEU A 34 22.55 15.01 -13.01
N THR A 35 23.69 14.78 -12.36
CA THR A 35 23.80 14.33 -10.96
C THR A 35 23.44 15.40 -9.94
N LYS A 36 23.66 16.68 -10.26
CA LYS A 36 23.41 17.79 -9.34
C LYS A 36 22.24 18.64 -9.80
N THR A 37 22.38 19.35 -10.91
CA THR A 37 21.39 20.37 -11.30
C THR A 37 20.02 19.77 -11.62
N LEU A 38 19.99 18.71 -12.42
CA LEU A 38 18.74 18.07 -12.80
C LEU A 38 18.17 17.25 -11.63
N SER A 39 19.03 16.46 -10.96
CA SER A 39 18.63 15.70 -9.77
C SER A 39 17.99 16.58 -8.70
N ASP A 40 18.64 17.68 -8.31
CA ASP A 40 18.12 18.60 -7.30
C ASP A 40 16.79 19.24 -7.74
N SER A 41 16.69 19.60 -9.02
CA SER A 41 15.46 20.17 -9.61
C SER A 41 14.30 19.18 -9.56
N VAL A 42 14.54 17.91 -9.94
CA VAL A 42 13.50 16.87 -9.93
C VAL A 42 13.14 16.49 -8.49
N LYS A 43 14.10 16.38 -7.58
CA LYS A 43 13.83 16.10 -6.15
C LYS A 43 13.01 17.20 -5.49
N LYS A 44 13.27 18.47 -5.81
CA LYS A 44 12.44 19.60 -5.38
C LYS A 44 11.02 19.49 -5.92
N LEU A 45 10.87 19.12 -7.19
CA LEU A 45 9.55 18.92 -7.81
C LEU A 45 8.80 17.76 -7.15
N LEU A 46 9.43 16.59 -6.99
CA LEU A 46 8.86 15.42 -6.29
C LEU A 46 8.44 15.75 -4.85
N SER A 47 9.12 16.71 -4.24
CA SER A 47 8.80 17.16 -2.89
C SER A 47 7.57 18.06 -2.78
N HIS A 48 7.04 18.54 -3.91
CA HIS A 48 5.97 19.50 -3.92
C HIS A 48 4.62 18.89 -3.49
N PRO A 49 3.93 19.43 -2.46
CA PRO A 49 2.77 18.78 -1.85
C PRO A 49 1.55 18.69 -2.76
N ALA A 50 1.45 19.59 -3.75
CA ALA A 50 0.35 19.65 -4.70
C ALA A 50 0.41 18.55 -5.79
N LEU A 51 1.49 17.77 -5.87
CA LEU A 51 1.58 16.68 -6.85
C LEU A 51 0.56 15.59 -6.54
N ASN A 52 -0.19 15.18 -7.56
CA ASN A 52 -1.11 14.07 -7.50
C ASN A 52 -0.45 12.75 -7.94
N LEU A 53 -1.12 11.63 -7.70
CA LEU A 53 -0.59 10.29 -8.03
C LEU A 53 -0.28 10.11 -9.51
N ALA A 54 -1.10 10.65 -10.41
CA ALA A 54 -0.86 10.55 -11.85
C ALA A 54 0.38 11.33 -12.28
N GLN A 55 0.62 12.49 -11.70
CA GLN A 55 1.83 13.25 -11.95
C GLN A 55 3.07 12.52 -11.40
N LEU A 56 3.00 11.96 -10.19
CA LEU A 56 4.10 11.17 -9.62
C LEU A 56 4.40 9.92 -10.46
N ALA A 57 3.36 9.19 -10.89
CA ALA A 57 3.51 8.04 -11.78
C ALA A 57 4.15 8.44 -13.11
N GLN A 58 3.67 9.52 -13.73
CA GLN A 58 4.25 10.04 -14.97
C GLN A 58 5.70 10.49 -14.78
N MET A 59 6.06 11.08 -13.63
CA MET A 59 7.45 11.42 -13.31
C MET A 59 8.33 10.18 -13.22
N SER A 60 7.85 9.09 -12.62
CA SER A 60 8.55 7.80 -12.59
C SER A 60 8.74 7.19 -13.98
N VAL A 61 7.72 7.26 -14.85
CA VAL A 61 7.85 6.85 -16.26
C VAL A 61 8.86 7.73 -17.00
N ASN A 62 8.81 9.04 -16.79
CA ASN A 62 9.73 9.97 -17.43
C ASN A 62 11.19 9.72 -17.00
N THR A 63 11.45 9.38 -15.73
CA THR A 63 12.81 9.04 -15.29
C THR A 63 13.32 7.74 -15.88
N MET A 64 12.44 6.77 -16.18
CA MET A 64 12.81 5.58 -16.94
C MET A 64 13.24 5.92 -18.37
N HIS A 65 12.49 6.77 -19.08
CA HIS A 65 12.93 7.23 -20.41
C HIS A 65 14.25 8.02 -20.36
N LEU A 66 14.48 8.80 -19.29
CA LEU A 66 15.76 9.49 -19.09
C LEU A 66 16.91 8.51 -18.80
N GLU A 67 16.63 7.44 -18.08
CA GLU A 67 17.57 6.33 -17.84
C GLU A 67 17.96 5.66 -19.17
N ASP A 68 16.96 5.30 -19.99
CA ASP A 68 17.14 4.62 -21.28
C ASP A 68 17.89 5.50 -22.31
N ALA A 69 17.76 6.82 -22.21
CA ALA A 69 18.45 7.77 -23.08
C ALA A 69 19.92 8.02 -22.67
N CYS A 70 20.38 7.55 -21.52
CA CYS A 70 21.74 7.79 -21.04
C CYS A 70 22.82 7.15 -21.94
N PRO A 71 22.69 5.88 -22.39
CA PRO A 71 23.62 5.30 -23.36
C PRO A 71 23.70 6.09 -24.67
N GLU A 72 22.57 6.54 -25.21
CA GLU A 72 22.55 7.40 -26.42
C GLU A 72 23.25 8.74 -26.18
N LEU A 73 23.20 9.26 -24.95
CA LEU A 73 23.91 10.48 -24.57
C LEU A 73 25.42 10.25 -24.52
N GLU A 74 25.87 9.08 -24.06
CA GLU A 74 27.30 8.71 -24.07
C GLU A 74 27.83 8.57 -25.49
N GLU A 75 27.07 7.90 -26.38
CA GLU A 75 27.40 7.77 -27.80
C GLU A 75 27.47 9.15 -28.48
N PHE A 76 26.48 10.01 -28.22
CA PHE A 76 26.48 11.37 -28.74
C PHE A 76 27.70 12.19 -28.30
N ILE A 77 28.17 12.03 -27.05
CA ILE A 77 29.38 12.71 -26.60
C ILE A 77 30.60 12.18 -27.35
N SER A 78 30.72 10.85 -27.51
CA SER A 78 31.80 10.22 -28.29
C SER A 78 31.85 10.72 -29.73
N ASP A 79 30.70 10.82 -30.38
CA ASP A 79 30.58 11.31 -31.77
C ASP A 79 31.01 12.77 -31.88
N VAL A 80 30.50 13.63 -31.00
CA VAL A 80 30.79 15.07 -30.99
C VAL A 80 32.27 15.35 -30.65
N THR A 81 32.91 14.50 -29.86
CA THR A 81 34.34 14.64 -29.49
C THR A 81 35.28 13.94 -30.48
N GLY A 82 34.76 13.14 -31.40
CA GLY A 82 35.54 12.31 -32.31
C GLY A 82 36.36 11.24 -31.59
N THR A 83 35.92 10.80 -30.40
CA THR A 83 36.57 9.72 -29.64
C THR A 83 35.78 8.43 -29.84
N THR A 84 36.09 7.72 -30.93
CA THR A 84 35.41 6.47 -31.33
C THR A 84 35.88 5.25 -30.53
N ASP A 85 36.95 5.37 -29.75
CA ASP A 85 37.54 4.26 -29.01
C ASP A 85 37.01 4.25 -27.56
N VAL A 86 36.01 3.41 -27.29
CA VAL A 86 35.31 3.29 -26.00
C VAL A 86 36.28 2.95 -24.84
N ASN A 87 37.45 2.39 -25.15
CA ASN A 87 38.51 2.08 -24.18
C ASN A 87 39.39 3.28 -23.79
N VAL A 88 39.25 4.45 -24.43
CA VAL A 88 40.05 5.65 -24.15
C VAL A 88 39.34 6.62 -23.21
N SER A 89 38.00 6.56 -23.11
CA SER A 89 37.27 7.48 -22.23
C SER A 89 37.32 7.02 -20.77
N LEU A 90 38.15 7.70 -19.96
CA LEU A 90 38.34 7.41 -18.53
C LEU A 90 37.13 7.77 -17.65
N THR A 91 36.12 8.48 -18.17
CA THR A 91 35.00 9.01 -17.39
C THR A 91 33.67 8.59 -18.01
N ARG A 92 32.83 7.83 -17.30
CA ARG A 92 31.47 7.47 -17.76
C ARG A 92 30.43 8.47 -17.28
N LEU A 93 29.24 8.45 -17.88
CA LEU A 93 28.12 9.19 -17.34
C LEU A 93 27.49 8.44 -16.17
N TYR A 94 27.11 9.19 -15.13
CA TYR A 94 26.39 8.70 -13.96
C TYR A 94 24.88 8.98 -14.06
N GLY A 95 24.40 9.28 -15.27
CA GLY A 95 22.99 9.58 -15.53
C GLY A 95 22.07 8.42 -15.17
N THR A 96 22.40 7.20 -15.62
CA THR A 96 21.60 5.99 -15.37
C THR A 96 21.39 5.74 -13.88
N SER A 97 22.47 5.75 -13.06
CA SER A 97 22.34 5.55 -11.62
C SER A 97 21.55 6.68 -10.95
N THR A 98 21.78 7.92 -11.37
CA THR A 98 21.07 9.09 -10.85
C THR A 98 19.55 8.99 -11.11
N PHE A 99 19.16 8.63 -12.33
CA PHE A 99 17.73 8.53 -12.68
C PHE A 99 17.06 7.32 -12.01
N LYS A 100 17.80 6.22 -11.76
CA LYS A 100 17.32 5.13 -10.90
C LYS A 100 17.00 5.61 -9.49
N ASP A 101 17.89 6.38 -8.88
CA ASP A 101 17.67 6.92 -7.53
C ASP A 101 16.47 7.87 -7.49
N ILE A 102 16.35 8.75 -8.49
CA ILE A 102 15.19 9.66 -8.60
C ILE A 102 13.89 8.89 -8.86
N ARG A 103 13.93 7.80 -9.64
CA ARG A 103 12.76 6.93 -9.86
C ARG A 103 12.33 6.29 -8.53
N ALA A 104 13.27 5.77 -7.75
CA ALA A 104 12.97 5.22 -6.42
C ALA A 104 12.36 6.27 -5.49
N ASP A 105 12.88 7.51 -5.49
CA ASP A 105 12.29 8.63 -4.74
C ASP A 105 10.84 8.92 -5.20
N ALA A 106 10.56 8.87 -6.50
CA ALA A 106 9.23 9.07 -7.06
C ALA A 106 8.26 7.94 -6.66
N GLU A 107 8.70 6.69 -6.75
CA GLU A 107 7.94 5.51 -6.33
C GLU A 107 7.62 5.54 -4.84
N MET A 108 8.57 5.93 -3.98
CA MET A 108 8.34 6.12 -2.54
C MET A 108 7.23 7.15 -2.30
N ARG A 109 7.25 8.29 -2.99
CA ARG A 109 6.21 9.31 -2.89
C ARG A 109 4.84 8.81 -3.33
N ILE A 110 4.76 7.92 -4.32
CA ILE A 110 3.50 7.28 -4.74
C ILE A 110 2.89 6.50 -3.57
N TYR A 111 3.69 5.67 -2.88
CA TYR A 111 3.21 4.89 -1.73
C TYR A 111 2.78 5.78 -0.57
N GLU A 112 3.57 6.80 -0.23
CA GLU A 112 3.22 7.74 0.85
C GLU A 112 1.91 8.46 0.57
N LYS A 113 1.74 8.99 -0.66
CA LYS A 113 0.54 9.73 -1.05
C LYS A 113 -0.70 8.84 -1.10
N LEU A 114 -0.53 7.60 -1.57
CA LEU A 114 -1.60 6.59 -1.58
C LEU A 114 -2.04 6.30 -0.14
N ASN A 115 -1.12 5.96 0.75
CA ASN A 115 -1.42 5.63 2.15
C ASN A 115 -2.04 6.81 2.89
N GLN A 116 -1.49 8.02 2.72
CA GLN A 116 -2.08 9.24 3.28
C GLN A 116 -3.54 9.40 2.83
N LYS A 117 -3.83 9.18 1.54
CA LYS A 117 -5.18 9.32 1.04
C LYS A 117 -6.11 8.23 1.54
N MET A 118 -5.60 7.00 1.72
CA MET A 118 -6.35 5.93 2.38
C MET A 118 -6.71 6.31 3.82
N ASP A 119 -5.76 6.86 4.57
CA ASP A 119 -5.96 7.29 5.95
C ASP A 119 -7.01 8.41 6.04
N ASP A 120 -7.02 9.35 5.08
CA ASP A 120 -8.07 10.38 4.99
C ASP A 120 -9.47 9.74 4.91
N PHE A 121 -9.66 8.74 4.04
CA PHE A 121 -10.95 8.03 3.91
C PHE A 121 -11.28 7.21 5.15
N LEU A 122 -10.29 6.49 5.70
CA LEU A 122 -10.46 5.67 6.91
C LEU A 122 -10.81 6.54 8.13
N GLY A 123 -10.31 7.77 8.20
CA GLY A 123 -10.67 8.76 9.21
C GLY A 123 -12.14 9.18 9.19
N LEU A 124 -12.87 8.92 8.10
CA LEU A 124 -14.31 9.17 7.99
C LEU A 124 -15.16 8.01 8.54
N ALA A 125 -14.54 6.89 8.94
CA ALA A 125 -15.26 5.73 9.45
C ALA A 125 -16.04 6.10 10.72
N ASN A 126 -17.35 5.86 10.70
CA ASN A 126 -18.24 6.13 11.83
C ASN A 126 -19.23 4.97 12.03
N TYR A 127 -18.73 3.89 12.63
CA TYR A 127 -19.54 2.71 12.89
C TYR A 127 -20.47 2.93 14.09
N ASN A 128 -21.77 2.71 13.89
CA ASN A 128 -22.68 2.43 14.99
C ASN A 128 -22.53 0.93 15.34
N TRP A 129 -21.89 0.63 16.46
CA TRP A 129 -21.63 -0.74 16.92
C TRP A 129 -22.81 -1.38 17.66
N CYS A 130 -23.85 -0.61 18.01
CA CYS A 130 -25.05 -1.10 18.65
C CYS A 130 -26.35 -0.67 17.92
N PRO A 131 -26.48 -0.91 16.61
CA PRO A 131 -27.67 -0.52 15.86
C PRO A 131 -28.85 -1.43 16.18
N THR A 132 -30.07 -0.90 16.04
CA THR A 132 -31.31 -1.66 16.25
C THR A 132 -31.56 -2.67 15.13
N ASN A 133 -31.16 -2.33 13.89
CA ASN A 133 -31.32 -3.16 12.71
C ASN A 133 -30.00 -3.25 11.95
N VAL A 134 -29.84 -4.32 11.17
CA VAL A 134 -28.72 -4.46 10.23
C VAL A 134 -28.93 -3.48 9.07
N ARG A 135 -27.86 -2.77 8.68
CA ARG A 135 -27.87 -1.86 7.52
C ARG A 135 -27.99 -2.68 6.23
N THR A 136 -28.58 -2.10 5.19
CA THR A 136 -28.76 -2.77 3.89
C THR A 136 -27.66 -2.48 2.87
N HIS A 137 -26.88 -1.42 3.10
CA HIS A 137 -25.83 -0.95 2.19
C HIS A 137 -24.48 -0.87 2.89
N PRO A 138 -23.36 -0.93 2.14
CA PRO A 138 -22.03 -0.68 2.69
C PRO A 138 -21.87 0.78 3.18
N SER A 139 -20.85 1.02 4.00
CA SER A 139 -20.44 2.36 4.40
C SER A 139 -19.95 3.18 3.21
N SER A 140 -20.44 4.41 3.07
CA SER A 140 -20.09 5.29 1.94
C SER A 140 -18.58 5.55 1.85
N TYR A 141 -17.92 5.85 2.98
CA TYR A 141 -16.47 6.11 3.01
C TYR A 141 -15.67 4.94 2.40
N LEU A 142 -16.13 3.70 2.63
CA LEU A 142 -15.45 2.51 2.15
C LEU A 142 -15.64 2.36 0.64
N MET A 143 -16.85 2.58 0.14
CA MET A 143 -17.10 2.52 -1.31
C MET A 143 -16.29 3.60 -2.05
N ASP A 144 -16.23 4.81 -1.51
CA ASP A 144 -15.41 5.89 -2.07
C ASP A 144 -13.92 5.55 -2.04
N LEU A 145 -13.44 4.94 -0.95
CA LEU A 145 -12.07 4.45 -0.83
C LEU A 145 -11.75 3.36 -1.87
N LEU A 146 -12.61 2.35 -2.02
CA LEU A 146 -12.41 1.27 -2.98
C LEU A 146 -12.43 1.79 -4.43
N ALA A 147 -13.32 2.72 -4.74
CA ALA A 147 -13.36 3.39 -6.05
C ALA A 147 -12.09 4.22 -6.31
N TYR A 148 -11.61 4.95 -5.30
CA TYR A 148 -10.34 5.68 -5.36
C TYR A 148 -9.15 4.74 -5.61
N LEU A 149 -9.05 3.63 -4.88
CA LEU A 149 -7.98 2.64 -5.05
C LEU A 149 -7.99 2.05 -6.47
N GLN A 150 -9.17 1.72 -7.01
CA GLN A 150 -9.31 1.24 -8.37
C GLN A 150 -8.77 2.25 -9.39
N GLY A 151 -9.13 3.54 -9.27
CA GLY A 151 -8.62 4.60 -10.12
C GLY A 151 -7.10 4.83 -9.97
N ALA A 152 -6.59 4.74 -8.74
CA ALA A 152 -5.16 4.86 -8.45
C ALA A 152 -4.36 3.72 -9.09
N PHE A 153 -4.84 2.49 -9.03
CA PHE A 153 -4.13 1.34 -9.60
C PHE A 153 -4.08 1.35 -11.12
N ILE A 154 -5.12 1.85 -11.80
CA ILE A 154 -5.07 2.10 -13.26
C ILE A 154 -3.94 3.08 -13.60
N THR A 155 -3.75 4.11 -12.76
CA THR A 155 -2.67 5.09 -12.94
C THR A 155 -1.28 4.48 -12.80
N PHE A 156 -1.16 3.35 -12.08
CA PHE A 156 0.11 2.65 -11.85
C PHE A 156 0.40 1.56 -12.88
N GLU A 157 -0.54 1.21 -13.75
CA GLU A 157 -0.34 0.20 -14.80
C GLU A 157 0.88 0.44 -15.70
N PRO A 158 1.21 1.70 -16.09
CA PRO A 158 2.40 1.97 -16.89
C PRO A 158 3.73 1.87 -16.13
N LEU A 159 3.69 1.71 -14.79
CA LEU A 159 4.90 1.69 -13.98
C LEU A 159 5.60 0.34 -14.08
N PRO A 160 6.95 0.33 -14.11
CA PRO A 160 7.71 -0.89 -14.34
C PRO A 160 7.70 -1.83 -13.12
N GLY A 161 7.98 -3.11 -13.35
CA GLY A 161 8.14 -4.10 -12.29
C GLY A 161 6.86 -4.38 -11.51
N ASP A 162 6.98 -4.50 -10.19
CA ASP A 162 5.88 -4.90 -9.29
C ASP A 162 5.31 -3.73 -8.49
N ILE A 163 5.47 -2.48 -8.94
CA ILE A 163 5.02 -1.28 -8.20
C ILE A 163 3.51 -1.31 -7.96
N ALA A 164 2.72 -1.53 -9.02
CA ALA A 164 1.27 -1.60 -8.92
C ALA A 164 0.82 -2.77 -8.01
N LYS A 165 1.47 -3.94 -8.12
CA LYS A 165 1.19 -5.10 -7.26
C LYS A 165 1.55 -4.82 -5.80
N THR A 166 2.70 -4.20 -5.55
CA THR A 166 3.16 -3.85 -4.21
C THR A 166 2.22 -2.83 -3.58
N ALA A 167 1.82 -1.79 -4.32
CA ALA A 167 0.83 -0.81 -3.89
C ALA A 167 -0.50 -1.49 -3.54
N CYS A 168 -1.02 -2.33 -4.44
CA CYS A 168 -2.28 -3.05 -4.23
C CYS A 168 -2.26 -3.97 -3.00
N MET A 169 -1.22 -4.78 -2.85
CA MET A 169 -1.04 -5.65 -1.69
C MET A 169 -0.91 -4.86 -0.39
N SER A 170 -0.13 -3.77 -0.42
CA SER A 170 0.04 -2.88 0.73
C SER A 170 -1.27 -2.23 1.13
N SER A 171 -2.03 -1.69 0.18
CA SER A 171 -3.36 -1.11 0.43
C SER A 171 -4.34 -2.12 1.00
N CYS A 172 -4.41 -3.35 0.45
CA CYS A 172 -5.31 -4.38 0.99
C CYS A 172 -4.96 -4.76 2.43
N LYS A 173 -3.66 -4.89 2.74
CA LYS A 173 -3.17 -5.13 4.11
C LYS A 173 -3.48 -3.97 5.05
N HIS A 174 -3.29 -2.73 4.59
CA HIS A 174 -3.55 -1.53 5.37
C HIS A 174 -5.04 -1.39 5.69
N LEU A 175 -5.90 -1.62 4.71
CA LEU A 175 -7.36 -1.64 4.87
C LEU A 175 -7.80 -2.73 5.85
N ALA A 176 -7.31 -3.97 5.70
CA ALA A 176 -7.62 -5.06 6.63
C ALA A 176 -7.17 -4.74 8.07
N SER A 177 -5.98 -4.18 8.22
CA SER A 177 -5.44 -3.79 9.54
C SER A 177 -6.31 -2.72 10.20
N ASN A 178 -6.69 -1.67 9.46
CA ASN A 178 -7.55 -0.60 9.98
C ASN A 178 -8.96 -1.08 10.31
N LEU A 179 -9.57 -1.94 9.48
CA LEU A 179 -10.88 -2.54 9.79
C LEU A 179 -10.82 -3.36 11.09
N LYS A 180 -9.73 -4.11 11.31
CA LYS A 180 -9.50 -4.81 12.58
C LYS A 180 -9.33 -3.84 13.74
N MET A 181 -8.61 -2.74 13.55
CA MET A 181 -8.45 -1.70 14.57
C MET A 181 -9.78 -1.06 14.94
N PHE A 182 -10.66 -0.74 13.99
CA PHE A 182 -11.98 -0.20 14.29
C PHE A 182 -12.81 -1.15 15.16
N LEU A 183 -12.77 -2.44 14.86
CA LEU A 183 -13.49 -3.48 15.62
C LEU A 183 -12.93 -3.62 17.04
N LEU A 184 -11.61 -3.50 17.21
CA LEU A 184 -10.92 -3.67 18.50
C LEU A 184 -10.72 -2.38 19.30
N ASP A 185 -11.01 -1.20 18.75
CA ASP A 185 -10.78 0.11 19.37
C ASP A 185 -11.33 0.16 20.81
N GLU A 186 -10.47 0.53 21.76
CA GLU A 186 -10.80 0.63 23.18
C GLU A 186 -11.94 1.62 23.47
N LYS A 187 -12.18 2.61 22.60
CA LYS A 187 -13.31 3.54 22.69
C LYS A 187 -14.64 2.85 22.43
N VAL A 188 -14.65 1.74 21.68
CA VAL A 188 -15.83 0.92 21.45
C VAL A 188 -16.07 0.04 22.68
N LYS A 189 -16.94 0.51 23.57
CA LYS A 189 -17.27 -0.18 24.82
C LYS A 189 -18.31 -1.29 24.68
N ALA A 190 -19.14 -1.22 23.64
CA ALA A 190 -20.19 -2.20 23.40
C ALA A 190 -20.36 -2.47 21.90
N LEU A 191 -20.62 -3.73 21.59
CA LEU A 191 -20.90 -4.24 20.25
C LEU A 191 -22.12 -5.16 20.35
N ASN A 192 -23.06 -5.09 19.41
CA ASN A 192 -24.14 -6.07 19.33
C ASN A 192 -24.06 -6.86 18.03
N MET A 193 -24.89 -7.91 17.90
CA MET A 193 -24.87 -8.76 16.71
C MET A 193 -25.18 -7.97 15.43
N ASN A 194 -26.12 -7.02 15.48
CA ASN A 194 -26.44 -6.20 14.32
C ASN A 194 -25.26 -5.32 13.88
N GLY A 195 -24.50 -4.77 14.83
CA GLY A 195 -23.29 -3.99 14.56
C GLY A 195 -22.21 -4.83 13.89
N LEU A 196 -22.02 -6.08 14.35
CA LEU A 196 -21.10 -7.01 13.70
C LEU A 196 -21.56 -7.39 12.29
N LEU A 197 -22.86 -7.61 12.08
CA LEU A 197 -23.43 -7.89 10.75
C LEU A 197 -23.32 -6.67 9.80
N CYS A 198 -23.47 -5.44 10.32
CA CYS A 198 -23.19 -4.22 9.55
C CYS A 198 -21.72 -4.15 9.12
N PHE A 199 -20.80 -4.50 10.01
CA PHE A 199 -19.36 -4.58 9.69
C PHE A 199 -19.06 -5.69 8.67
N GLU A 200 -19.76 -6.82 8.74
CA GLU A 200 -19.61 -7.91 7.77
C GLU A 200 -19.93 -7.47 6.33
N ILE A 201 -20.91 -6.58 6.15
CA ILE A 201 -21.25 -6.02 4.83
C ILE A 201 -20.06 -5.28 4.24
N ASP A 202 -19.39 -4.46 5.05
CA ASP A 202 -18.21 -3.70 4.63
C ASP A 202 -17.03 -4.65 4.32
N LEU A 203 -16.80 -5.65 5.17
CA LEU A 203 -15.78 -6.69 4.92
C LEU A 203 -16.02 -7.44 3.59
N LYS A 204 -17.28 -7.77 3.27
CA LYS A 204 -17.62 -8.42 1.99
C LYS A 204 -17.27 -7.55 0.78
N GLN A 205 -17.38 -6.23 0.88
CA GLN A 205 -16.96 -5.34 -0.21
C GLN A 205 -15.43 -5.36 -0.39
N CYS A 206 -14.67 -5.39 0.70
CA CYS A 206 -13.22 -5.52 0.64
C CYS A 206 -12.79 -6.85 0.01
N GLU A 207 -13.46 -7.95 0.35
CA GLU A 207 -13.20 -9.27 -0.25
C GLU A 207 -13.58 -9.32 -1.73
N ALA A 208 -14.72 -8.72 -2.10
CA ALA A 208 -15.13 -8.60 -3.48
C ALA A 208 -14.11 -7.78 -4.30
N PHE A 209 -13.60 -6.69 -3.71
CA PHE A 209 -12.52 -5.90 -4.30
C PHE A 209 -11.23 -6.71 -4.46
N ALA A 210 -10.84 -7.53 -3.48
CA ALA A 210 -9.67 -8.41 -3.60
C ALA A 210 -9.87 -9.46 -4.72
N THR A 211 -11.07 -10.00 -4.83
CA THR A 211 -11.44 -11.04 -5.82
C THR A 211 -11.52 -10.49 -7.25
N SER A 212 -11.86 -9.21 -7.43
CA SER A 212 -11.99 -8.59 -8.76
C SER A 212 -10.66 -8.42 -9.50
N THR A 213 -9.54 -8.82 -8.89
CA THR A 213 -8.18 -8.69 -9.46
C THR A 213 -7.87 -7.22 -9.81
N PRO A 214 -7.80 -6.32 -8.82
CA PRO A 214 -7.64 -4.88 -9.02
C PRO A 214 -6.31 -4.51 -9.70
N VAL A 215 -5.30 -5.37 -9.59
CA VAL A 215 -4.06 -5.32 -10.37
C VAL A 215 -3.75 -6.73 -10.86
N GLN A 216 -3.28 -6.86 -12.10
CA GLN A 216 -2.95 -8.15 -12.70
C GLN A 216 -1.66 -8.77 -12.11
N GLY A 217 -1.53 -10.09 -12.24
CA GLY A 217 -0.30 -10.81 -11.90
C GLY A 217 -0.18 -11.29 -10.46
N PHE A 218 -1.26 -11.25 -9.67
CA PHE A 218 -1.34 -11.99 -8.41
C PHE A 218 -1.68 -13.46 -8.65
N GLY A 219 -1.18 -14.34 -7.78
CA GLY A 219 -1.64 -15.72 -7.71
C GLY A 219 -3.08 -15.80 -7.17
N VAL A 220 -3.83 -16.82 -7.58
CA VAL A 220 -5.21 -17.05 -7.13
C VAL A 220 -5.29 -17.04 -5.59
N GLY A 221 -6.23 -16.28 -5.04
CA GLY A 221 -6.44 -16.20 -3.59
C GLY A 221 -5.49 -15.27 -2.84
N THR A 222 -4.45 -14.72 -3.48
CA THR A 222 -3.37 -14.02 -2.78
C THR A 222 -3.84 -12.73 -2.08
N LEU A 223 -4.71 -11.95 -2.73
CA LEU A 223 -5.25 -10.73 -2.13
C LEU A 223 -6.32 -11.07 -1.08
N GLU A 224 -7.12 -12.10 -1.33
CA GLU A 224 -8.16 -12.56 -0.42
C GLU A 224 -7.56 -12.98 0.94
N MET A 225 -6.33 -13.50 0.95
CA MET A 225 -5.59 -13.82 2.17
C MET A 225 -5.39 -12.63 3.12
N THR A 226 -5.39 -11.38 2.64
CA THR A 226 -5.23 -10.20 3.51
C THR A 226 -6.43 -10.01 4.43
N PHE A 227 -7.61 -10.48 4.03
CA PHE A 227 -8.87 -10.32 4.78
C PHE A 227 -9.26 -11.57 5.57
N GLN A 228 -8.55 -12.69 5.40
CA GLN A 228 -8.92 -13.97 6.02
C GLN A 228 -8.97 -13.94 7.55
N GLU A 229 -8.09 -13.19 8.21
CA GLU A 229 -8.16 -13.06 9.67
C GLU A 229 -9.48 -12.40 10.09
N LEU A 230 -9.86 -11.28 9.49
CA LEU A 230 -11.13 -10.59 9.75
C LEU A 230 -12.33 -11.48 9.44
N ARG A 231 -12.30 -12.19 8.31
CA ARG A 231 -13.36 -13.13 7.93
C ARG A 231 -13.54 -14.21 8.99
N GLN A 232 -12.46 -14.84 9.44
CA GLN A 232 -12.54 -15.85 10.49
C GLN A 232 -13.03 -15.28 11.83
N ILE A 233 -12.60 -14.06 12.20
CA ILE A 233 -13.10 -13.37 13.40
C ILE A 233 -14.62 -13.18 13.28
N VAL A 234 -15.10 -12.55 12.21
CA VAL A 234 -16.54 -12.29 12.02
C VAL A 234 -17.34 -13.60 11.99
N ASP A 235 -16.88 -14.59 11.24
CA ASP A 235 -17.54 -15.90 11.12
C ASP A 235 -17.65 -16.62 12.47
N LEU A 236 -16.65 -16.52 13.36
CA LEU A 236 -16.68 -17.16 14.67
C LEU A 236 -17.85 -16.64 15.51
N PHE A 237 -18.03 -15.31 15.53
CA PHE A 237 -19.07 -14.67 16.32
C PHE A 237 -20.46 -14.80 15.67
N VAL A 238 -20.56 -14.65 14.35
CA VAL A 238 -21.84 -14.74 13.62
C VAL A 238 -22.38 -16.17 13.66
N LYS A 239 -21.53 -17.19 13.46
CA LYS A 239 -21.95 -18.60 13.46
C LYS A 239 -22.03 -19.18 14.88
N GLY A 240 -21.28 -18.61 15.83
CA GLY A 240 -21.25 -19.09 17.21
C GLY A 240 -20.49 -20.42 17.37
N ASP A 241 -19.59 -20.74 16.43
CA ASP A 241 -18.84 -22.01 16.33
C ASP A 241 -17.73 -22.15 17.40
N TRP A 242 -17.98 -21.70 18.64
CA TRP A 242 -17.02 -21.69 19.74
C TRP A 242 -16.50 -23.07 20.12
N SER A 243 -17.33 -24.11 19.96
CA SER A 243 -16.89 -25.49 20.19
C SER A 243 -15.77 -25.88 19.23
N ALA A 244 -15.94 -25.61 17.93
CA ALA A 244 -14.92 -25.89 16.91
C ALA A 244 -13.65 -25.06 17.17
N TYR A 245 -13.81 -23.78 17.49
CA TYR A 245 -12.68 -22.90 17.82
C TYR A 245 -11.83 -23.41 19.00
N LEU A 246 -12.48 -23.94 20.05
CA LEU A 246 -11.80 -24.38 21.27
C LEU A 246 -11.23 -25.81 21.18
N HIS A 247 -11.87 -26.71 20.45
CA HIS A 247 -11.45 -28.11 20.34
C HIS A 247 -10.44 -28.33 19.21
N ASP A 248 -10.65 -27.69 18.07
CA ASP A 248 -9.84 -27.92 16.87
C ASP A 248 -8.61 -27.01 16.82
N ARG A 249 -8.25 -26.32 17.91
CA ARG A 249 -7.20 -25.27 17.88
C ARG A 249 -5.85 -25.77 17.35
N ASN A 250 -5.50 -27.01 17.65
CA ASN A 250 -4.26 -27.67 17.22
C ASN A 250 -4.46 -28.58 15.99
N SER A 251 -5.67 -28.62 15.43
CA SER A 251 -5.96 -29.41 14.23
C SER A 251 -5.50 -28.67 12.98
N ALA A 252 -4.92 -29.42 12.03
CA ALA A 252 -4.61 -28.91 10.70
C ALA A 252 -5.88 -28.47 9.93
N SER A 253 -7.07 -28.95 10.32
CA SER A 253 -8.36 -28.58 9.73
C SER A 253 -9.05 -27.38 10.41
N ASN A 254 -8.35 -26.64 11.28
CA ASN A 254 -8.95 -25.55 12.04
C ASN A 254 -9.37 -24.38 11.14
N LYS A 255 -10.68 -24.20 11.01
CA LYS A 255 -11.33 -23.11 10.27
C LYS A 255 -11.01 -21.71 10.83
N TYR A 256 -10.62 -21.60 12.10
CA TYR A 256 -10.42 -20.36 12.84
C TYR A 256 -8.97 -20.18 13.30
N ASN A 257 -8.01 -20.78 12.58
CA ASN A 257 -6.59 -20.79 12.92
C ASN A 257 -5.94 -19.39 12.97
N ARG A 258 -6.53 -18.37 12.36
CA ARG A 258 -6.04 -16.98 12.36
C ARG A 258 -6.63 -16.14 13.50
N VAL A 259 -7.64 -16.64 14.21
CA VAL A 259 -8.27 -15.90 15.32
C VAL A 259 -7.45 -16.08 16.59
N GLN A 260 -6.77 -15.02 17.02
CA GLN A 260 -6.04 -15.02 18.30
C GLN A 260 -7.02 -15.02 19.49
N PRO A 261 -6.75 -15.77 20.58
CA PRO A 261 -7.61 -15.77 21.77
C PRO A 261 -7.79 -14.41 22.39
N SER A 262 -6.73 -13.58 22.42
CA SER A 262 -6.78 -12.19 22.88
C SER A 262 -7.82 -11.37 22.12
N THR A 263 -7.83 -11.50 20.79
CA THR A 263 -8.77 -10.81 19.90
C THR A 263 -10.20 -11.30 20.14
N ALA A 264 -10.39 -12.61 20.25
CA ALA A 264 -11.69 -13.20 20.55
C ALA A 264 -12.21 -12.77 21.95
N LEU A 265 -11.32 -12.71 22.95
CA LEU A 265 -11.66 -12.29 24.30
C LEU A 265 -12.14 -10.83 24.33
N ILE A 266 -11.38 -9.90 23.73
CA ILE A 266 -11.73 -8.48 23.66
C ILE A 266 -13.12 -8.30 23.04
N LEU A 267 -13.40 -8.99 21.93
CA LEU A 267 -14.70 -8.87 21.26
C LEU A 267 -15.84 -9.53 22.02
N LEU A 268 -15.58 -10.67 22.67
CA LEU A 268 -16.58 -11.34 23.51
C LEU A 268 -16.99 -10.45 24.69
N GLU A 269 -16.04 -9.78 25.33
CA GLU A 269 -16.31 -8.83 26.41
C GLU A 269 -17.16 -7.66 25.92
N LYS A 270 -16.84 -7.06 24.76
CA LYS A 270 -17.65 -5.99 24.15
C LYS A 270 -19.07 -6.43 23.77
N MET A 271 -19.25 -7.69 23.36
CA MET A 271 -20.56 -8.24 23.02
C MET A 271 -21.43 -8.62 24.22
N SER A 272 -20.81 -8.94 25.36
CA SER A 272 -21.51 -9.45 26.53
C SER A 272 -22.36 -8.41 27.27
N ASP A 273 -22.18 -7.11 26.98
CA ASP A 273 -22.78 -6.01 27.75
C ASP A 273 -24.12 -5.48 27.23
N THR A 274 -24.63 -5.97 26.10
CA THR A 274 -25.90 -5.49 25.53
C THR A 274 -27.16 -6.00 26.23
N SER A 275 -27.06 -6.99 27.15
CA SER A 275 -28.22 -7.62 27.78
C SER A 275 -28.64 -7.03 29.13
N LYS A 276 -28.03 -5.95 29.61
CA LYS A 276 -28.32 -5.37 30.94
C LYS A 276 -29.72 -4.75 31.10
N LYS A 277 -30.60 -4.81 30.10
CA LYS A 277 -31.92 -4.13 30.12
C LYS A 277 -33.18 -4.99 29.94
N ILE A 278 -33.13 -6.33 29.95
CA ILE A 278 -34.36 -7.14 29.76
C ILE A 278 -34.44 -8.29 30.78
N ASN A 279 -35.60 -8.38 31.45
CA ASN A 279 -35.96 -9.34 32.50
C ASN A 279 -35.71 -10.81 32.11
N PHE A 280 -35.11 -11.57 33.04
CA PHE A 280 -34.51 -12.89 32.83
C PHE A 280 -35.50 -14.05 32.58
N LYS A 281 -35.27 -14.81 31.50
CA LYS A 281 -35.75 -16.20 31.32
C LYS A 281 -34.62 -17.21 31.63
N LYS A 282 -34.95 -18.50 31.86
CA LYS A 282 -33.99 -19.58 32.18
C LYS A 282 -32.91 -19.76 31.10
N ALA A 283 -33.25 -19.58 29.83
CA ALA A 283 -32.32 -19.63 28.70
C ALA A 283 -31.23 -18.54 28.75
N ASP A 284 -31.54 -17.35 29.28
CA ASP A 284 -30.56 -16.27 29.44
C ASP A 284 -29.51 -16.59 30.51
N ARG A 285 -29.88 -17.36 31.53
CA ARG A 285 -28.94 -17.80 32.58
C ARG A 285 -27.95 -18.84 32.06
N GLU A 286 -28.40 -19.79 31.26
CA GLU A 286 -27.53 -20.80 30.63
C GLU A 286 -26.59 -20.14 29.62
N LYS A 287 -27.10 -19.21 28.80
CA LYS A 287 -26.29 -18.40 27.89
C LYS A 287 -25.24 -17.57 28.63
N LYS A 288 -25.62 -16.95 29.76
CA LYS A 288 -24.69 -16.18 30.60
C LYS A 288 -23.57 -17.07 31.18
N LYS A 289 -23.92 -18.24 31.72
CA LYS A 289 -22.92 -19.22 32.21
C LYS A 289 -22.00 -19.70 31.10
N PHE A 290 -22.54 -19.93 29.90
CA PHE A 290 -21.74 -20.30 28.74
C PHE A 290 -20.73 -19.22 28.38
N ILE A 291 -21.18 -17.95 28.30
CA ILE A 291 -20.29 -16.81 28.03
C ILE A 291 -19.23 -16.67 29.13
N GLU A 292 -19.60 -16.76 30.42
CA GLU A 292 -18.64 -16.70 31.54
C GLU A 292 -17.57 -17.80 31.46
N ASN A 293 -17.98 -19.03 31.13
CA ASN A 293 -17.06 -20.16 30.93
C ASN A 293 -16.15 -19.93 29.71
N LEU A 294 -16.68 -19.40 28.61
CA LEU A 294 -15.89 -19.04 27.42
C LEU A 294 -14.87 -17.96 27.76
N THR A 295 -15.27 -16.88 28.42
CA THR A 295 -14.39 -15.79 28.85
C THR A 295 -13.26 -16.32 29.73
N LYS A 296 -13.58 -17.19 30.70
CA LYS A 296 -12.56 -17.81 31.56
C LYS A 296 -11.57 -18.63 30.73
N ARG A 297 -12.06 -19.50 29.85
CA ARG A 297 -11.21 -20.36 29.02
C ARG A 297 -10.34 -19.56 28.04
N LEU A 298 -10.86 -18.47 27.48
CA LEU A 298 -10.08 -17.57 26.62
C LEU A 298 -8.99 -16.83 27.40
N ARG A 299 -9.25 -16.40 28.64
CA ARG A 299 -8.22 -15.80 29.52
C ARG A 299 -7.11 -16.77 29.84
N ASP A 300 -7.42 -18.04 30.12
CA ASP A 300 -6.40 -19.09 30.36
C ASP A 300 -5.53 -19.36 29.11
N MET A 301 -6.00 -18.95 27.93
CA MET A 301 -5.37 -19.18 26.63
C MET A 301 -4.62 -17.96 26.07
N THR A 302 -4.69 -16.80 26.76
CA THR A 302 -4.10 -15.52 26.35
C THR A 302 -2.82 -15.25 27.11
#